data_AF-A0AAE3TDM0-F1
#
_entry.id   AF-A0AAE3TDM0-F1
#
_cell.length_a   1.000
_cell.length_b   1.000
_cell.length_c   1.000
_cell.angle_alpha   90.00
_cell.angle_beta   90.00
_cell.angle_gamma   90.00
#
_symmetry.space_group_name_H-M   'P 1'
#
loop_
_entity.id
_entity.type
_entity.pdbx_description
1 polymer ?
#
loop_
_entity_poly.entity_id
_entity_poly.type
_entity_poly.pdbx_seq_one_letter_code
_entity_poly.pdbx_strand_id
1 'polypeptide(L)'
;MIKSKTLKQIEKKLDEDISKEIELIKNEVYYILNKDLDLYFLKEFIKYYPRKLLKEKAEILLDTLLNYLMQEALKNIKNLDLDHQYEFFKENLREKIKNKILSENGGFKPQPLRIKEDEDLLDKTLTAAPGIAVSAGGLIATIAIPETLPLKAIPAVSTLVGPIYVVKKFKEKNRRLKNMWKKQINTYLKNAKNELKSWLLKVEKSFLDNLETFYKKLDQSSVENIINKNNINYVKVKNS
;
A
#
# COMPACT_ATOMS: atom_id res chain seq x y z
N MET A 1 -1.87 -17.89 26.81
CA MET A 1 -1.97 -16.45 26.46
C MET A 1 -0.62 -15.95 25.96
N ILE A 2 -0.57 -15.12 24.90
CA ILE A 2 0.69 -14.62 24.35
C ILE A 2 1.29 -13.59 25.31
N LYS A 3 2.58 -13.74 25.66
CA LYS A 3 3.25 -12.84 26.61
C LYS A 3 3.47 -11.46 25.98
N SER A 4 3.30 -10.40 26.78
CA SER A 4 3.50 -9.00 26.34
C SER A 4 4.89 -8.76 25.72
N LYS A 5 5.95 -9.38 26.26
CA LYS A 5 7.31 -9.29 25.70
C LYS A 5 7.37 -9.84 24.26
N THR A 6 6.66 -10.93 23.99
CA THR A 6 6.60 -11.56 22.67
C THR A 6 5.79 -10.70 21.69
N LEU A 7 4.68 -10.11 22.14
CA LEU A 7 3.90 -9.17 21.31
C LEU A 7 4.75 -7.99 20.85
N LYS A 8 5.50 -7.36 21.77
CA LYS A 8 6.43 -6.28 21.42
C LYS A 8 7.49 -6.71 20.39
N GLN A 9 7.94 -7.96 20.42
CA GLN A 9 8.87 -8.49 19.42
C GLN A 9 8.20 -8.69 18.06
N ILE A 10 6.95 -9.16 18.03
CA ILE A 10 6.15 -9.29 16.80
C ILE A 10 5.90 -7.90 16.21
N GLU A 11 5.45 -6.93 17.01
CA GLU A 11 5.23 -5.54 16.58
C GLU A 11 6.50 -4.92 15.98
N LYS A 12 7.67 -5.19 16.59
CA LYS A 12 8.96 -4.70 16.07
C LYS A 12 9.29 -5.32 14.71
N LYS A 13 9.18 -6.65 14.58
CA LYS A 13 9.40 -7.35 13.31
C LYS A 13 8.44 -6.86 12.23
N LEU A 14 7.17 -6.65 12.61
CA LEU A 14 6.15 -6.12 11.72
C LEU A 14 6.50 -4.70 11.23
N ASP A 15 7.01 -3.82 12.10
CA ASP A 15 7.44 -2.47 11.69
C ASP A 15 8.61 -2.52 10.70
N GLU A 16 9.55 -3.45 10.89
CA GLU A 16 10.65 -3.70 9.97
C GLU A 16 10.12 -4.21 8.62
N ASP A 17 9.20 -5.18 8.61
CA ASP A 17 8.61 -5.74 7.39
C ASP A 17 7.75 -4.71 6.64
N ILE A 18 6.95 -3.91 7.35
CA ILE A 18 6.24 -2.75 6.76
C ILE A 18 7.25 -1.79 6.11
N SER A 19 8.34 -1.48 6.80
CA SER A 19 9.35 -0.54 6.27
C SER A 19 9.99 -1.05 4.99
N LYS A 20 10.31 -2.36 4.93
CA LYS A 20 10.86 -3.00 3.73
C LYS A 20 9.87 -2.91 2.57
N GLU A 21 8.61 -3.29 2.78
CA GLU A 21 7.59 -3.25 1.72
C GLU A 21 7.34 -1.83 1.21
N ILE A 22 7.30 -0.83 2.10
CA ILE A 22 7.14 0.58 1.70
C ILE A 22 8.34 1.05 0.87
N GLU A 23 9.56 0.66 1.22
CA GLU A 23 10.75 1.02 0.46
C GLU A 23 10.79 0.33 -0.91
N LEU A 24 10.32 -0.92 -1.01
CA LEU A 24 10.16 -1.63 -2.29
C LEU A 24 9.17 -0.89 -3.22
N ILE A 25 8.00 -0.51 -2.69
CA ILE A 25 7.01 0.27 -3.45
C ILE A 25 7.63 1.58 -3.92
N LYS A 26 8.34 2.29 -3.04
CA LYS A 26 9.01 3.55 -3.38
C LYS A 26 10.02 3.37 -4.50
N ASN A 27 10.87 2.35 -4.42
CA ASN A 27 11.90 2.07 -5.41
C ASN A 27 11.30 1.73 -6.78
N GLU A 28 10.24 0.92 -6.81
CA GLU A 28 9.54 0.56 -8.04
C GLU A 28 8.87 1.77 -8.70
N VAL A 29 8.15 2.58 -7.92
CA VAL A 29 7.52 3.83 -8.40
C VAL A 29 8.58 4.80 -8.92
N TYR A 30 9.71 4.92 -8.23
CA TYR A 30 10.80 5.82 -8.64
C TYR A 30 11.51 5.34 -9.89
N TYR A 31 11.67 4.03 -10.05
CA TYR A 31 12.24 3.43 -11.24
C TYR A 31 11.43 3.81 -12.48
N ILE A 32 10.11 3.66 -12.43
CA ILE A 32 9.21 4.03 -13.53
C ILE A 32 9.23 5.54 -13.77
N LEU A 33 9.23 6.36 -12.71
CA LEU A 33 9.29 7.82 -12.86
C LEU A 33 10.57 8.33 -13.52
N ASN A 34 11.69 7.62 -13.31
CA ASN A 34 12.97 7.98 -13.90
C ASN A 34 13.07 7.64 -15.39
N LYS A 35 12.17 6.81 -15.93
CA LYS A 35 12.13 6.50 -17.36
C LYS A 35 11.73 7.71 -18.18
N ASP A 36 12.21 7.77 -19.43
CA ASP A 36 11.84 8.81 -20.38
C ASP A 36 10.49 8.48 -21.02
N LEU A 37 9.44 8.55 -20.19
CA LEU A 37 8.06 8.29 -20.56
C LEU A 37 7.27 9.60 -20.60
N ASP A 38 6.15 9.54 -21.32
CA ASP A 38 5.19 10.64 -21.42
C ASP A 38 4.70 11.11 -20.04
N LEU A 39 4.58 12.43 -19.86
CA LEU A 39 4.23 13.02 -18.57
C LEU A 39 2.78 12.74 -18.16
N TYR A 40 1.86 12.65 -19.12
CA TYR A 40 0.47 12.30 -18.83
C TYR A 40 0.39 10.85 -18.35
N PHE A 41 1.09 9.93 -19.03
CA PHE A 41 1.22 8.55 -18.55
C PHE A 41 1.79 8.49 -17.13
N LEU A 42 2.91 9.19 -16.87
CA LEU A 42 3.52 9.20 -15.55
C LEU A 42 2.60 9.80 -14.47
N LYS A 43 1.81 10.82 -14.80
CA LYS A 43 0.84 11.43 -13.88
C LYS A 43 -0.23 10.42 -13.48
N GLU A 44 -0.84 9.75 -14.45
CA GLU A 44 -1.87 8.74 -14.18
C GLU A 44 -1.30 7.53 -13.45
N PHE A 45 -0.09 7.08 -13.83
CA PHE A 45 0.64 6.04 -13.11
C PHE A 45 0.80 6.37 -11.62
N ILE A 46 1.28 7.58 -11.29
CA ILE A 46 1.50 7.98 -9.89
C ILE A 46 0.19 8.02 -9.10
N LYS A 47 -0.92 8.46 -9.70
CA LYS A 47 -2.22 8.56 -9.01
C LYS A 47 -2.73 7.20 -8.53
N TYR A 48 -2.56 6.15 -9.33
CA TYR A 48 -3.22 4.85 -9.08
C TYR A 48 -2.27 3.75 -8.64
N TYR A 49 -1.06 3.69 -9.20
CA TYR A 49 -0.18 2.53 -9.04
C TYR A 49 0.38 2.36 -7.62
N PRO A 50 0.91 3.39 -6.93
CA PRO A 50 1.36 3.25 -5.55
C PRO A 50 0.25 2.75 -4.62
N ARG A 51 -0.98 3.22 -4.85
CA ARG A 51 -2.17 2.82 -4.09
C ARG A 51 -2.50 1.34 -4.30
N LYS A 52 -2.42 0.86 -5.54
CA LYS A 52 -2.61 -0.55 -5.89
C LYS A 52 -1.59 -1.43 -5.17
N LEU A 53 -0.30 -1.10 -5.30
CA LEU A 53 0.78 -1.83 -4.64
C LEU A 53 0.61 -1.85 -3.12
N LEU A 54 0.26 -0.72 -2.50
CA LEU A 54 -0.01 -0.65 -1.06
C LEU A 54 -1.09 -1.63 -0.61
N LYS A 55 -2.17 -1.78 -1.40
CA LYS A 55 -3.24 -2.72 -1.08
C LYS A 55 -2.74 -4.17 -1.15
N GLU A 56 -2.04 -4.53 -2.21
CA GLU A 56 -1.48 -5.88 -2.39
C GLU A 56 -0.47 -6.22 -1.27
N LYS A 57 0.42 -5.29 -0.94
CA LYS A 57 1.39 -5.47 0.14
C LYS A 57 0.74 -5.52 1.52
N ALA A 58 -0.35 -4.78 1.74
CA ALA A 58 -1.10 -4.85 2.99
C ALA A 58 -1.73 -6.23 3.22
N GLU A 59 -2.22 -6.90 2.18
CA GLU A 59 -2.75 -8.26 2.28
C GLU A 59 -1.64 -9.28 2.62
N ILE A 60 -0.45 -9.13 2.03
CA ILE A 60 0.72 -9.96 2.37
C ILE A 60 1.13 -9.73 3.84
N LEU A 61 1.19 -8.48 4.28
CA LEU A 61 1.56 -8.13 5.66
C LEU A 61 0.51 -8.60 6.67
N LEU A 62 -0.77 -8.63 6.29
CA LEU A 62 -1.84 -9.25 7.07
C LEU A 62 -1.57 -10.75 7.27
N ASP A 63 -1.29 -11.47 6.19
CA ASP A 63 -0.95 -12.89 6.27
C ASP A 63 0.29 -13.14 7.14
N THR A 64 1.32 -12.30 7.00
CA THR A 64 2.54 -12.36 7.83
C THR A 64 2.25 -12.13 9.31
N LEU A 65 1.45 -11.11 9.66
CA LEU A 65 1.05 -10.84 11.04
C LEU A 65 0.28 -12.03 11.63
N LEU A 66 -0.73 -12.53 10.92
CA LEU A 66 -1.51 -13.67 11.36
C LEU A 66 -0.62 -14.91 11.56
N ASN A 67 0.37 -15.12 10.69
CA ASN A 67 1.32 -16.23 10.84
C ASN A 67 2.20 -16.06 12.09
N TYR A 68 2.72 -14.86 12.37
CA TYR A 68 3.48 -14.61 13.61
C TYR A 68 2.64 -14.87 14.87
N LEU A 69 1.40 -14.38 14.89
CA LEU A 69 0.49 -14.57 16.02
C LEU A 69 0.07 -16.04 16.18
N MET A 70 -0.24 -16.73 15.08
CA MET A 70 -0.58 -18.16 15.09
C MET A 70 0.58 -19.02 15.55
N GLN A 71 1.82 -18.72 15.16
CA GLN A 71 2.99 -19.45 15.64
C GLN A 71 3.11 -19.41 17.16
N GLU A 72 2.89 -18.23 17.76
CA GLU A 72 2.91 -18.08 19.22
C GLU A 72 1.69 -18.70 19.90
N ALA A 73 0.50 -18.61 19.29
CA ALA A 73 -0.69 -19.31 19.79
C ALA A 73 -0.46 -20.82 19.82
N LEU A 74 0.04 -21.40 18.72
CA LEU A 74 0.32 -22.84 18.61
C LEU A 74 1.34 -23.33 19.64
N LYS A 75 2.37 -22.54 19.97
CA LYS A 75 3.31 -22.89 21.05
C LYS A 75 2.61 -23.05 22.40
N ASN A 76 1.60 -22.23 22.68
CA ASN A 76 0.83 -22.34 23.92
C ASN A 76 -0.15 -23.53 23.86
N ILE A 77 -0.81 -23.73 22.72
CA ILE A 77 -1.80 -24.81 22.53
C ILE A 77 -1.17 -26.19 22.57
N LYS A 78 0.06 -26.37 22.04
CA LYS A 78 0.79 -27.65 22.06
C LYS A 78 0.99 -28.25 23.45
N ASN A 79 0.94 -27.44 24.49
CA ASN A 79 1.10 -27.88 25.88
C ASN A 79 -0.23 -28.23 26.57
N LEU A 80 -1.37 -28.10 25.87
CA LEU A 80 -2.69 -28.47 26.37
C LEU A 80 -3.05 -29.91 25.99
N ASP A 81 -4.10 -30.45 26.61
CA ASP A 81 -4.66 -31.76 26.29
C ASP A 81 -5.11 -31.88 24.82
N LEU A 82 -5.08 -33.10 24.27
CA LEU A 82 -5.39 -33.37 22.86
C LEU A 82 -6.78 -32.86 22.45
N ASP A 83 -7.77 -32.96 23.33
CA ASP A 83 -9.13 -32.45 23.08
C ASP A 83 -9.14 -30.93 22.88
N HIS A 84 -8.40 -30.20 23.71
CA HIS A 84 -8.26 -28.74 23.60
C HIS A 84 -7.48 -28.34 22.34
N GLN A 85 -6.47 -29.12 21.94
CA GLN A 85 -5.77 -28.91 20.68
C GLN A 85 -6.70 -29.09 19.49
N TYR A 86 -7.50 -30.15 19.49
CA TYR A 86 -8.46 -30.43 18.43
C TYR A 86 -9.52 -29.33 18.28
N GLU A 87 -10.08 -28.84 19.39
CA GLU A 87 -11.03 -27.73 19.39
C GLU A 87 -10.41 -26.43 18.87
N PHE A 88 -9.15 -26.14 19.21
CA PHE A 88 -8.44 -24.99 18.66
C PHE A 88 -8.32 -25.05 17.12
N PHE A 89 -8.00 -26.23 16.57
CA PHE A 89 -7.89 -26.40 15.12
C PHE A 89 -9.23 -26.26 14.41
N LYS A 90 -10.33 -26.73 15.01
CA LYS A 90 -11.68 -26.51 14.48
C LYS A 90 -12.06 -25.04 14.41
N GLU A 91 -11.64 -24.24 15.39
CA GLU A 91 -12.03 -22.83 15.46
C GLU A 91 -11.44 -21.99 14.32
N ASN A 92 -10.35 -22.47 13.69
CA ASN A 92 -9.70 -21.89 12.51
C ASN A 92 -9.58 -20.36 12.59
N LEU A 93 -9.01 -19.88 13.70
CA LEU A 93 -8.95 -18.46 14.05
C LEU A 93 -8.33 -17.60 12.93
N ARG A 94 -7.29 -18.10 12.26
CA ARG A 94 -6.62 -17.43 11.15
C ARG A 94 -7.60 -17.08 10.04
N GLU A 95 -8.30 -18.08 9.49
CA GLU A 95 -9.23 -17.87 8.39
C GLU A 95 -10.45 -17.04 8.82
N LYS A 96 -10.96 -17.28 10.04
CA LYS A 96 -12.07 -16.50 10.58
C LYS A 96 -11.74 -15.00 10.65
N ILE A 97 -10.57 -14.64 11.15
CA ILE A 97 -10.13 -13.25 11.27
C ILE A 97 -9.82 -12.66 9.89
N LYS A 98 -9.12 -13.41 9.03
CA LYS A 98 -8.82 -12.98 7.66
C LYS A 98 -10.09 -12.67 6.89
N ASN A 99 -11.05 -13.59 6.89
CA ASN A 99 -12.34 -13.41 6.22
C ASN A 99 -13.07 -12.19 6.78
N LYS A 100 -13.21 -12.08 8.11
CA LYS A 100 -13.88 -10.94 8.76
C LYS A 100 -13.29 -9.59 8.35
N ILE A 101 -11.96 -9.46 8.35
CA ILE A 101 -11.28 -8.20 8.06
C ILE A 101 -11.39 -7.82 6.58
N LEU A 102 -11.36 -8.82 5.69
CA LEU A 102 -11.51 -8.61 4.26
C LEU A 102 -12.99 -8.36 3.88
N SER A 103 -13.96 -8.96 4.58
CA SER A 103 -15.39 -8.90 4.26
C SER A 103 -16.13 -7.71 4.90
N GLU A 104 -15.94 -7.42 6.18
CA GLU A 104 -16.71 -6.37 6.89
C GLU A 104 -16.22 -4.95 6.59
N ASN A 105 -14.92 -4.77 6.32
CA ASN A 105 -14.30 -3.45 6.10
C ASN A 105 -13.66 -3.26 4.71
N GLY A 106 -13.67 -4.31 3.88
CA GLY A 106 -13.10 -4.27 2.54
C GLY A 106 -11.59 -4.00 2.53
N GLY A 107 -10.80 -4.78 3.27
CA GLY A 107 -9.34 -4.71 3.23
C GLY A 107 -8.73 -3.35 3.58
N PHE A 108 -7.41 -3.25 3.47
CA PHE A 108 -6.72 -1.96 3.64
C PHE A 108 -7.05 -1.02 2.47
N LYS A 109 -7.61 0.15 2.78
CA LYS A 109 -8.01 1.17 1.79
C LYS A 109 -7.12 2.40 1.92
N PRO A 110 -5.92 2.42 1.31
CA PRO A 110 -5.05 3.58 1.36
C PRO A 110 -5.75 4.79 0.72
N GLN A 111 -5.52 5.97 1.31
CA GLN A 111 -6.05 7.22 0.80
C GLN A 111 -5.61 7.46 -0.66
N PRO A 112 -6.42 8.18 -1.47
CA PRO A 112 -6.00 8.56 -2.82
C PRO A 112 -4.83 9.54 -2.76
N LEU A 113 -3.83 9.32 -3.62
CA LEU A 113 -2.74 10.26 -3.78
C LEU A 113 -3.23 11.49 -4.54
N ARG A 114 -3.25 12.65 -3.86
CA ARG A 114 -3.56 13.94 -4.49
C ARG A 114 -2.26 14.58 -4.97
N ILE A 115 -2.04 14.55 -6.29
CA ILE A 115 -0.91 15.25 -6.91
C ILE A 115 -1.30 16.71 -7.05
N LYS A 116 -0.50 17.63 -6.49
CA LYS A 116 -0.69 19.06 -6.76
C LYS A 116 -0.32 19.34 -8.22
N GLU A 117 -1.22 19.95 -8.95
CA GLU A 117 -1.01 20.39 -10.33
C GLU A 117 -0.34 21.76 -10.28
N ASP A 118 0.90 21.86 -10.77
CA ASP A 118 1.38 23.16 -11.23
C ASP A 118 0.75 23.36 -12.62
N GLU A 119 -0.46 23.94 -12.65
CA GLU A 119 -1.16 24.34 -13.90
C GLU A 119 -0.21 25.15 -14.80
N ASP A 120 0.63 25.98 -14.18
CA ASP A 120 1.61 26.83 -14.84
C ASP A 120 2.74 26.05 -15.56
N LEU A 121 2.97 24.77 -15.22
CA LEU A 121 3.94 23.91 -15.89
C LEU A 121 3.33 23.06 -17.02
N LEU A 122 2.03 22.77 -17.03
CA LEU A 122 1.42 22.00 -18.13
C LEU A 122 0.93 22.91 -19.26
N ASP A 123 0.33 24.05 -18.94
CA ASP A 123 -0.22 24.96 -19.96
C ASP A 123 0.87 25.66 -20.76
N LYS A 124 1.99 26.00 -20.12
CA LYS A 124 3.16 26.58 -20.80
C LYS A 124 3.88 25.59 -21.72
N THR A 125 3.64 24.29 -21.62
CA THR A 125 4.20 23.32 -22.60
C THR A 125 3.35 23.22 -23.87
N LEU A 126 2.04 23.47 -23.78
CA LEU A 126 1.17 23.60 -24.95
C LEU A 126 1.33 24.97 -25.64
N THR A 127 1.55 26.04 -24.86
CA THR A 127 1.62 27.43 -25.38
C THR A 127 3.03 27.95 -25.68
N ALA A 128 4.11 27.32 -25.21
CA ALA A 128 5.49 27.77 -25.49
C ALA A 128 6.11 27.22 -26.78
N ALA A 129 5.30 26.68 -27.70
CA ALA A 129 5.69 26.51 -29.09
C ALA A 129 4.98 27.57 -29.97
N PRO A 130 5.34 28.87 -29.89
CA PRO A 130 4.96 29.80 -30.94
C PRO A 130 5.78 29.44 -32.18
N GLY A 131 5.29 28.48 -32.96
CA GLY A 131 5.93 28.07 -34.21
C GLY A 131 5.71 26.63 -34.68
N ILE A 132 5.14 25.73 -33.86
CA ILE A 132 4.80 24.38 -34.32
C ILE A 132 3.40 24.01 -33.83
N ALA A 133 2.40 24.43 -34.59
CA ALA A 133 1.06 23.83 -34.51
C ALA A 133 1.15 22.41 -35.09
N VAL A 134 1.41 21.42 -34.22
CA VAL A 134 1.18 20.01 -34.56
C VAL A 134 -0.27 19.73 -34.22
N SER A 135 -1.18 20.08 -35.13
CA SER A 135 -2.55 19.58 -35.10
C SER A 135 -2.51 18.07 -35.35
N ALA A 136 -3.10 17.31 -34.43
CA ALA A 136 -3.44 15.92 -34.65
C ALA A 136 -4.32 15.82 -35.90
N GLY A 137 -3.79 15.25 -36.98
CA GLY A 137 -4.48 15.03 -38.25
C GLY A 137 -4.19 16.12 -39.31
N GLY A 138 -3.30 15.80 -40.24
CA GLY A 138 -3.28 16.38 -41.59
C GLY A 138 -2.77 17.82 -41.76
N LEU A 139 -1.74 17.95 -42.60
CA LEU A 139 -1.29 19.16 -43.33
C LEU A 139 -0.72 20.31 -42.48
N ILE A 140 0.62 20.42 -42.47
CA ILE A 140 1.31 21.61 -41.94
C ILE A 140 1.10 22.78 -42.92
N ALA A 141 0.60 23.86 -42.33
CA ALA A 141 0.19 25.11 -42.94
C ALA A 141 1.34 25.84 -43.67
N THR A 142 0.98 26.37 -44.84
CA THR A 142 1.69 27.33 -45.66
C THR A 142 2.04 28.61 -44.88
N ILE A 143 3.32 29.00 -44.94
CA ILE A 143 3.81 30.30 -44.49
C ILE A 143 3.23 31.35 -45.46
N ALA A 144 2.21 32.09 -45.03
CA ALA A 144 1.75 33.29 -45.75
C ALA A 144 2.78 34.40 -45.54
N ILE A 145 3.76 34.48 -46.44
CA ILE A 145 4.64 35.64 -46.59
C ILE A 145 3.86 36.66 -47.44
N PRO A 146 3.55 37.87 -46.94
CA PRO A 146 3.06 38.93 -47.82
C PRO A 146 4.17 39.29 -48.81
N GLU A 147 3.86 39.21 -50.11
CA GLU A 147 4.79 39.34 -51.26
C GLU A 147 5.44 40.72 -51.45
N THR A 148 5.46 41.62 -50.48
CA THR A 148 5.89 43.00 -50.70
C THR A 148 6.80 43.52 -49.60
N LEU A 149 8.05 43.06 -49.55
CA LEU A 149 9.17 43.80 -48.94
C LEU A 149 10.50 43.26 -49.52
N PRO A 150 11.39 44.12 -50.04
CA PRO A 150 12.61 43.69 -50.74
C PRO A 150 13.59 43.01 -49.76
N LEU A 151 14.11 41.86 -50.18
CA LEU A 151 15.13 41.08 -49.49
C LEU A 151 16.34 41.96 -49.10
N LYS A 152 16.40 42.38 -47.84
CA LYS A 152 17.68 42.60 -47.16
C LYS A 152 18.08 41.27 -46.53
N ALA A 153 19.11 40.67 -47.11
CA ALA A 153 19.80 39.51 -46.54
C ALA A 153 20.18 39.80 -45.09
N ILE A 154 19.49 39.15 -44.15
CA ILE A 154 19.93 39.05 -42.75
C ILE A 154 20.68 37.71 -42.66
N PRO A 155 21.93 37.68 -42.16
CA PRO A 155 22.73 36.47 -42.13
C PRO A 155 22.05 35.40 -41.29
N ALA A 156 21.72 34.26 -41.91
CA ALA A 156 21.18 33.08 -41.27
C ALA A 156 22.26 32.35 -40.46
N VAL A 157 22.79 32.99 -39.43
CA VAL A 157 23.72 32.40 -38.45
C VAL A 157 23.14 32.62 -37.05
N SER A 158 22.04 31.94 -36.74
CA SER A 158 21.46 31.95 -35.37
C SER A 158 20.53 30.74 -35.08
N THR A 159 20.08 30.01 -36.10
CA THR A 159 18.94 29.09 -35.95
C THR A 159 19.29 27.62 -35.69
N LEU A 160 20.49 27.31 -35.20
CA LEU A 160 20.86 25.95 -34.74
C LEU A 160 20.95 25.82 -33.21
N VAL A 161 20.99 26.92 -32.47
CA VAL A 161 21.08 26.91 -30.99
C VAL A 161 19.70 26.95 -30.34
N GLY A 162 18.70 27.52 -31.02
CA GLY A 162 17.31 27.62 -30.55
C GLY A 162 16.66 26.27 -30.22
N PRO A 163 16.73 25.25 -31.09
CA PRO A 163 16.16 23.93 -30.81
C PRO A 163 16.82 23.24 -29.61
N ILE A 164 18.14 23.36 -29.48
CA ILE A 164 18.92 22.78 -28.36
C ILE A 164 18.53 23.44 -27.04
N TYR A 165 18.37 24.76 -27.01
CA TYR A 165 17.96 25.51 -25.82
C TYR A 165 16.53 25.19 -25.38
N VAL A 166 15.60 25.07 -26.32
CA VAL A 166 14.21 24.68 -26.06
C VAL A 166 14.17 23.25 -25.49
N VAL A 167 14.82 22.28 -26.13
CA VAL A 167 14.90 20.89 -25.64
C VAL A 167 15.53 20.82 -24.24
N LYS A 168 16.59 21.61 -23.98
CA LYS A 168 17.23 21.68 -22.65
C LYS A 168 16.26 22.22 -21.59
N LYS A 169 15.50 23.28 -21.88
CA LYS A 169 14.48 23.82 -20.96
C LYS A 169 13.35 22.84 -20.70
N PHE A 170 12.85 22.14 -21.74
CA PHE A 170 11.83 21.11 -21.58
C PHE A 170 12.32 19.94 -20.71
N LYS A 171 13.52 19.43 -20.96
CA LYS A 171 14.12 18.36 -20.13
C LYS A 171 14.29 18.81 -18.67
N GLU A 172 14.73 20.04 -18.45
CA GLU A 172 14.89 20.57 -17.09
C GLU A 172 13.55 20.72 -16.36
N LYS A 173 12.50 21.17 -17.06
CA LYS A 173 11.14 21.27 -16.55
C LYS A 173 10.56 19.90 -16.19
N ASN A 174 10.70 18.90 -17.06
CA ASN A 174 10.28 17.52 -16.79
C ASN A 174 10.99 16.95 -15.55
N ARG A 175 12.30 17.24 -15.40
CA ARG A 175 13.07 16.83 -14.22
C ARG A 175 12.54 17.47 -12.94
N ARG A 176 12.21 18.77 -12.96
CA ARG A 176 11.63 19.48 -11.80
C ARG A 176 10.28 18.88 -11.39
N LEU A 177 9.42 18.60 -12.37
CA LEU A 177 8.11 17.99 -12.14
C LEU A 177 8.24 16.59 -11.54
N LYS A 178 9.10 15.73 -12.09
CA LYS A 178 9.39 14.39 -11.55
C LYS A 178 9.91 14.46 -10.11
N ASN A 179 10.79 15.42 -9.80
CA ASN A 179 11.29 15.61 -8.44
C ASN A 179 10.20 16.06 -7.47
N MET A 180 9.28 16.92 -7.91
CA MET A 180 8.11 17.30 -7.10
C MET A 180 7.22 16.09 -6.83
N TRP A 181 6.90 15.30 -7.86
CA TRP A 181 6.10 14.08 -7.69
C TRP A 181 6.75 13.09 -6.74
N LYS A 182 8.07 12.87 -6.84
CA LYS A 182 8.82 12.03 -5.89
C LYS A 182 8.66 12.49 -4.44
N LYS A 183 8.73 13.81 -4.18
CA LYS A 183 8.49 14.36 -2.83
C LYS A 183 7.07 14.08 -2.36
N GLN A 184 6.06 14.27 -3.22
CA GLN A 184 4.66 14.01 -2.88
C GLN A 184 4.43 12.51 -2.60
N ILE A 185 5.02 11.62 -3.40
CA ILE A 185 4.99 10.17 -3.19
C ILE A 185 5.65 9.80 -1.85
N ASN A 186 6.79 10.39 -1.50
CA ASN A 186 7.43 10.11 -0.20
C ASN A 186 6.52 10.48 0.97
N THR A 187 5.91 11.67 0.93
CA THR A 187 4.97 12.09 1.96
C THR A 187 3.78 11.15 2.04
N TYR A 188 3.25 10.74 0.89
CA TYR A 188 2.16 9.79 0.81
C TYR A 188 2.51 8.43 1.40
N LEU A 189 3.63 7.83 0.99
CA LEU A 189 4.09 6.53 1.49
C LEU A 189 4.40 6.57 2.99
N LYS A 190 4.92 7.69 3.51
CA LYS A 190 5.11 7.89 4.95
C LYS A 190 3.78 7.88 5.72
N ASN A 191 2.76 8.56 5.20
CA ASN A 191 1.44 8.56 5.80
C ASN A 191 0.79 7.17 5.71
N ALA A 192 0.87 6.54 4.53
CA ALA A 192 0.36 5.19 4.30
C ALA A 192 1.02 4.15 5.21
N LYS A 193 2.32 4.28 5.50
CA LYS A 193 3.02 3.44 6.50
C LYS A 193 2.32 3.50 7.87
N ASN A 194 2.00 4.70 8.33
CA ASN A 194 1.35 4.89 9.64
C ASN A 194 -0.08 4.34 9.65
N GLU A 195 -0.84 4.58 8.57
CA GLU A 195 -2.19 4.04 8.41
C GLU A 195 -2.18 2.50 8.38
N LEU A 196 -1.26 1.92 7.63
CA LEU A 196 -1.08 0.47 7.52
C LEU A 196 -0.72 -0.15 8.86
N LYS A 197 0.22 0.45 9.60
CA LYS A 197 0.57 0.02 10.95
C LYS A 197 -0.64 0.06 11.89
N SER A 198 -1.39 1.16 11.89
CA SER A 198 -2.60 1.29 12.71
C SER A 198 -3.65 0.24 12.36
N TRP A 199 -3.85 -0.04 11.07
CA TRP A 199 -4.76 -1.08 10.60
C TRP A 199 -4.32 -2.47 11.06
N LEU A 200 -3.04 -2.82 10.92
CA LEU A 200 -2.48 -4.10 11.38
C LEU A 200 -2.57 -4.27 12.90
N LEU A 201 -2.37 -3.22 13.70
CA LEU A 201 -2.54 -3.30 15.16
C LEU A 201 -4.01 -3.56 15.57
N LYS A 202 -4.98 -3.07 14.80
CA LYS A 202 -6.40 -3.42 15.02
C LYS A 202 -6.65 -4.90 14.71
N VAL A 203 -5.99 -5.45 13.70
CA VAL A 203 -6.04 -6.89 13.38
C VAL A 203 -5.47 -7.71 14.53
N GLU A 204 -4.29 -7.32 15.04
CA GLU A 204 -3.65 -7.96 16.19
C GLU A 204 -4.60 -7.98 17.40
N LYS A 205 -5.20 -6.84 17.73
CA LYS A 205 -6.17 -6.76 18.82
C LYS A 205 -7.35 -7.71 18.60
N SER A 206 -7.92 -7.72 17.40
CA SER A 206 -9.02 -8.64 17.08
C SER A 206 -8.60 -10.10 17.19
N PHE A 207 -7.34 -10.44 16.87
CA PHE A 207 -6.81 -11.79 17.06
C PHE A 207 -6.71 -12.15 18.53
N LEU A 208 -6.14 -11.27 19.34
CA LEU A 208 -6.00 -11.48 20.78
C LEU A 208 -7.35 -11.64 21.48
N ASP A 209 -8.35 -10.82 21.12
CA ASP A 209 -9.71 -10.90 21.67
C ASP A 209 -10.37 -12.25 21.34
N ASN A 210 -10.23 -12.75 20.11
CA ASN A 210 -10.75 -14.08 19.75
C ASN A 210 -10.00 -15.21 20.47
N LEU A 211 -8.68 -15.10 20.59
CA LEU A 211 -7.86 -16.09 21.29
C LEU A 211 -8.18 -16.14 22.80
N GLU A 212 -8.40 -14.98 23.42
CA GLU A 212 -8.85 -14.90 24.82
C GLU A 212 -10.23 -15.52 24.99
N THR A 213 -11.14 -15.26 24.06
CA THR A 213 -12.48 -15.87 24.05
C THR A 213 -12.39 -17.39 23.96
N PHE A 214 -11.49 -17.92 23.13
CA PHE A 214 -11.23 -19.36 23.06
C PHE A 214 -10.78 -19.93 24.42
N TYR A 215 -9.78 -19.32 25.06
CA TYR A 215 -9.30 -19.77 26.37
C TYR A 215 -10.40 -19.75 27.42
N LYS A 216 -11.24 -18.70 27.45
CA LYS A 216 -12.39 -18.63 28.38
C LYS A 216 -13.40 -19.76 28.19
N LYS A 217 -13.66 -20.18 26.94
CA LYS A 217 -14.53 -21.33 26.66
C LYS A 217 -13.94 -22.63 27.19
N LEU A 218 -12.62 -22.81 27.06
CA LEU A 218 -11.94 -23.98 27.59
C LEU A 218 -12.09 -24.07 29.12
N ASP A 219 -11.88 -22.96 29.82
CA ASP A 219 -12.02 -22.90 31.28
C ASP A 219 -13.46 -23.19 31.75
N GLN A 220 -14.47 -22.75 31.00
CA GLN A 220 -15.88 -23.05 31.31
C GLN A 220 -16.24 -24.52 31.06
N SER A 221 -15.78 -25.08 29.93
CA SER A 221 -16.06 -26.48 29.57
C SER A 221 -15.40 -27.49 30.52
N SER A 222 -14.23 -27.15 31.06
CA SER A 222 -13.53 -27.99 32.04
C SER A 222 -14.23 -27.97 33.41
N VAL A 223 -14.79 -26.83 33.84
CA VAL A 223 -15.61 -26.74 35.06
C VAL A 223 -16.93 -27.54 34.92
N GLU A 224 -17.63 -27.44 33.79
CA GLU A 224 -18.87 -28.21 33.55
C GLU A 224 -18.62 -29.72 33.51
N ASN A 225 -17.51 -30.16 32.92
CA ASN A 225 -17.12 -31.57 32.89
C ASN A 225 -16.79 -32.13 34.29
N ILE A 226 -16.19 -31.33 35.18
CA ILE A 226 -15.93 -31.72 36.57
C ILE A 226 -17.25 -31.84 37.36
N ILE A 227 -18.16 -30.88 37.21
CA ILE A 227 -19.47 -30.90 37.88
C ILE A 227 -20.28 -32.13 37.44
N ASN A 228 -20.30 -32.43 36.14
CA ASN A 228 -21.01 -33.62 35.63
C ASN A 228 -20.38 -34.94 36.11
N LYS A 229 -19.04 -35.05 36.15
CA LYS A 229 -18.38 -36.25 36.72
C LYS A 229 -18.69 -36.43 38.20
N ASN A 230 -18.69 -35.35 38.97
CA ASN A 230 -19.03 -35.41 40.39
C ASN A 230 -20.49 -35.81 40.60
N ASN A 231 -21.43 -35.27 39.82
CA ASN A 231 -22.84 -35.65 39.88
C ASN A 231 -23.08 -37.13 39.55
N ILE A 232 -22.36 -37.69 38.57
CA ILE A 232 -22.43 -39.12 38.23
C ILE A 232 -21.92 -39.98 39.40
N ASN A 233 -20.85 -39.55 40.09
CA ASN A 233 -20.33 -40.25 41.26
C ASN A 233 -21.27 -40.15 42.48
N TYR A 234 -21.90 -39.00 42.72
CA TYR A 234 -22.89 -38.84 43.79
C TYR A 234 -24.15 -39.71 43.58
N VAL A 235 -24.59 -39.88 42.34
CA VAL A 235 -25.72 -40.76 42.01
C VAL A 235 -25.38 -42.24 42.21
N LYS A 236 -24.13 -42.66 41.95
CA LYS A 236 -23.69 -44.04 42.23
C LYS A 236 -23.62 -44.34 43.73
N VAL A 237 -23.17 -43.39 44.57
CA VAL A 237 -23.04 -43.61 46.02
C VAL A 237 -24.40 -43.63 46.74
N LYS A 238 -25.44 -42.96 46.23
CA LYS A 238 -26.80 -43.00 46.81
C LYS A 238 -27.62 -44.24 46.42
N ASN A 239 -27.19 -44.98 45.40
CA ASN A 239 -27.88 -46.19 44.92
C ASN A 239 -27.14 -47.49 45.30
N SER A 240 -26.21 -47.43 46.26
CA SER A 240 -25.51 -48.59 46.86
C SER A 240 -25.99 -48.77 48.29
#